data_AF-A0A6C0AWI1-F1
#
_entry.id   AF-A0A6C0AWI1-F1
#
_cell.length_a   1.000
_cell.length_b   1.000
_cell.length_c   1.000
_cell.angle_alpha   90.00
_cell.angle_beta   90.00
_cell.angle_gamma   90.00
#
_symmetry.space_group_name_H-M   'P 1'
#
loop_
_entity.id
_entity.type
_entity.pdbx_description
1 polymer ?
#
loop_
_entity_poly.entity_id
_entity_poly.type
_entity_poly.pdbx_seq_one_letter_code
_entity_poly.pdbx_strand_id
1 'polypeptide(L)'
;MSWGTCYSGSNNIHFDFPPMMSDGRTYAGYIPEAVINDKIIQQNNIKTNAQYRQYLTHNADNIIYNNQVEACTQCGNCIKQVERKLNNNPPFLYSSPFDKTQPFGYQESDLKNVYLSRQQLQSRKVAPFVRYNN
;
A
#
# COMPACT_ATOMS: atom_id res chain seq x y z
N MET A 1 17.88 2.90 26.15
CA MET A 1 16.73 3.82 26.07
C MET A 1 17.06 4.86 25.01
N SER A 2 16.32 4.85 23.90
CA SER A 2 16.54 5.76 22.77
C SER A 2 15.52 6.90 22.88
N TRP A 3 15.99 8.13 22.71
CA TRP A 3 15.19 9.37 22.76
C TRP A 3 14.09 9.47 21.68
N GLY A 4 13.89 8.42 20.86
CA GLY A 4 12.86 8.36 19.81
C GLY A 4 11.74 7.36 20.05
N THR A 5 11.70 6.62 21.17
CA THR A 5 10.63 5.65 21.41
C THR A 5 9.54 6.24 22.31
N CYS A 6 8.53 6.87 21.71
CA CYS A 6 7.27 7.16 22.39
C CYS A 6 6.47 5.84 22.54
N TYR A 7 6.27 5.38 23.78
CA TYR A 7 5.44 4.20 24.08
C TYR A 7 3.96 4.54 24.34
N SER A 8 3.62 5.82 24.18
CA SER A 8 2.26 6.35 24.25
C SER A 8 2.25 7.71 23.55
N GLY A 9 1.41 7.87 22.53
CA GLY A 9 1.18 9.15 21.85
C GLY A 9 1.46 9.09 20.34
N SER A 10 0.45 8.67 19.57
CA SER A 10 0.38 8.66 18.10
C SER A 10 1.47 7.87 17.35
N ASN A 11 1.05 6.94 16.50
CA ASN A 11 1.94 6.14 15.64
C ASN A 11 2.54 6.96 14.47
N ASN A 12 2.67 8.28 14.61
CA ASN A 12 3.15 9.18 13.57
C ASN A 12 4.20 10.15 14.12
N ILE A 13 5.47 9.81 13.93
CA ILE A 13 6.62 10.67 14.29
C ILE A 13 6.93 11.71 13.20
N HIS A 14 6.28 11.61 12.04
CA HIS A 14 6.50 12.47 10.88
C HIS A 14 5.25 13.31 10.63
N PHE A 15 5.18 14.49 11.24
CA PHE A 15 3.99 15.35 11.20
C PHE A 15 3.57 15.77 9.78
N ASP A 16 4.51 15.88 8.85
CA ASP A 16 4.25 16.22 7.44
C ASP A 16 3.80 15.02 6.59
N PHE A 17 3.73 13.82 7.18
CA PHE A 17 3.42 12.58 6.48
C PHE A 17 2.17 11.92 7.07
N PRO A 18 1.41 11.16 6.25
CA PRO A 18 0.22 10.47 6.73
C PRO A 18 0.58 9.47 7.85
N PRO A 19 -0.33 9.24 8.82
CA PRO A 19 -0.05 8.39 9.96
C PRO A 19 0.25 6.95 9.53
N MET A 20 1.25 6.32 10.18
CA MET A 20 1.56 4.92 9.90
C MET A 20 0.47 4.01 10.47
N MET A 21 -0.54 3.72 9.66
CA MET A 21 -1.62 2.79 10.00
C MET A 21 -1.41 1.46 9.27
N SER A 22 -1.34 0.36 10.03
CA SER A 22 -1.19 -1.00 9.49
C SER A 22 -2.39 -1.48 8.67
N ASP A 23 -3.53 -0.81 8.80
CA ASP A 23 -4.80 -1.15 8.17
C ASP A 23 -5.05 -0.43 6.84
N GLY A 24 -4.13 0.44 6.39
CA GLY A 24 -4.24 1.16 5.13
C GLY A 24 -5.37 2.21 5.05
N ARG A 25 -6.07 2.49 6.16
CA ARG A 25 -7.24 3.39 6.17
C ARG A 25 -6.92 4.86 5.87
N THR A 26 -5.64 5.24 5.84
CA THR A 26 -5.20 6.58 5.42
C THR A 26 -5.45 6.87 3.95
N TYR A 27 -5.60 5.83 3.12
CA TYR A 27 -5.71 5.96 1.66
C TYR A 27 -7.09 5.58 1.10
N ALA A 28 -8.04 5.20 1.95
CA ALA A 28 -9.39 4.82 1.53
C ALA A 28 -10.35 6.01 1.70
N GLY A 29 -10.79 6.60 0.58
CA GLY A 29 -11.92 7.51 0.58
C GLY A 29 -13.22 6.73 0.84
N TYR A 30 -13.96 7.04 1.91
CA TYR A 30 -15.25 6.41 2.21
C TYR A 30 -16.41 6.94 1.34
N ILE A 31 -16.12 7.58 0.20
CA ILE A 31 -17.16 8.12 -0.66
C ILE A 31 -17.69 6.96 -1.52
N PRO A 32 -18.97 6.59 -1.39
CA PRO A 32 -19.53 5.54 -2.22
C PRO A 32 -19.63 6.01 -3.68
N GLU A 33 -19.32 5.11 -4.61
CA GLU A 33 -19.37 5.35 -6.07
C GLU A 33 -20.73 5.86 -6.56
N ALA A 34 -21.81 5.46 -5.88
CA ALA A 34 -23.15 5.96 -6.17
C ALA A 34 -23.25 7.49 -6.03
N VAL A 35 -22.62 8.07 -5.01
CA VAL A 35 -22.61 9.53 -4.78
C VAL A 35 -21.79 10.25 -5.84
N ILE A 36 -20.71 9.62 -6.33
CA ILE A 36 -19.88 10.16 -7.42
C ILE A 36 -20.69 10.14 -8.72
N ASN A 37 -21.37 9.04 -9.02
CA ASN A 37 -22.24 8.92 -10.19
C ASN A 37 -23.38 9.95 -10.19
N ASP A 38 -24.04 10.16 -9.04
CA ASP A 38 -25.09 11.16 -8.91
C ASP A 38 -24.55 12.57 -9.17
N LYS A 39 -23.33 12.87 -8.69
CA LYS A 39 -22.63 14.12 -9.01
C LYS A 39 -22.33 14.27 -10.49
N ILE A 40 -21.87 13.21 -11.17
CA ILE A 40 -21.60 13.22 -12.61
C ILE A 40 -22.90 13.54 -13.38
N ILE A 41 -24.01 12.91 -13.01
CA ILE A 41 -25.32 13.16 -13.62
C ILE A 41 -25.75 14.63 -13.44
N GLN A 42 -25.62 15.16 -12.22
CA GLN A 42 -25.97 16.54 -11.90
C GLN A 42 -25.08 17.55 -12.62
N GLN A 43 -23.75 17.37 -12.61
CA GLN A 43 -22.78 18.29 -13.20
C GLN A 43 -22.88 18.35 -14.73
N ASN A 44 -23.17 17.22 -15.38
CA ASN A 44 -23.31 17.14 -16.83
C ASN A 44 -24.75 17.37 -17.31
N ASN A 45 -25.67 17.74 -16.41
CA ASN A 45 -27.08 17.97 -16.71
C ASN A 45 -27.73 16.82 -17.50
N ILE A 46 -27.39 15.57 -17.16
CA ILE A 46 -27.89 14.37 -17.83
C ILE A 46 -29.33 14.11 -17.36
N LYS A 47 -30.29 14.14 -18.29
CA LYS A 47 -31.72 14.00 -17.97
C LYS A 47 -32.32 12.68 -18.42
N THR A 48 -31.66 11.98 -19.34
CA THR A 48 -32.18 10.75 -19.96
C THR A 48 -31.14 9.64 -19.94
N ASN A 49 -31.61 8.40 -19.93
CA ASN A 49 -30.73 7.22 -19.99
C ASN A 49 -29.91 7.15 -21.28
N ALA A 50 -30.43 7.71 -22.38
CA ALA A 50 -29.69 7.78 -23.64
C ALA A 50 -28.49 8.74 -23.53
N GLN A 51 -28.68 9.92 -22.94
CA GLN A 51 -27.59 10.88 -22.68
C GLN A 51 -26.57 10.30 -21.70
N TYR A 52 -27.01 9.57 -20.67
CA TYR A 52 -26.10 8.91 -19.75
C TYR A 52 -25.21 7.89 -20.46
N ARG A 53 -25.80 7.03 -21.30
CA ARG A 53 -25.03 6.07 -22.11
C ARG A 53 -24.05 6.77 -23.05
N GLN A 54 -24.48 7.84 -23.73
CA GLN A 54 -23.60 8.63 -24.60
C GLN A 54 -22.43 9.25 -23.83
N TYR A 55 -22.70 9.80 -22.65
CA TYR A 55 -21.68 10.36 -21.78
C TYR A 55 -20.64 9.30 -21.39
N LEU A 56 -21.09 8.11 -20.94
CA LEU A 56 -20.19 7.02 -20.58
C LEU A 56 -19.36 6.54 -21.77
N THR A 57 -19.94 6.41 -22.96
CA THR A 57 -19.20 5.97 -24.14
C THR A 57 -18.19 7.00 -24.63
N HIS A 58 -18.53 8.29 -24.58
CA HIS A 58 -17.62 9.35 -25.02
C HIS A 58 -16.49 9.62 -24.03
N ASN A 59 -16.70 9.35 -22.74
CA ASN A 59 -15.71 9.59 -21.68
C ASN A 59 -15.10 8.30 -21.12
N ALA A 60 -15.35 7.15 -21.76
CA ALA A 60 -14.97 5.83 -21.25
C ALA A 60 -13.48 5.75 -20.87
N ASP A 61 -12.60 6.16 -21.78
CA ASP A 61 -11.15 6.09 -21.57
C ASP A 61 -10.69 6.92 -20.37
N ASN A 62 -11.25 8.13 -20.21
CA ASN A 62 -10.94 9.01 -19.08
C ASN A 62 -11.46 8.45 -17.75
N ILE A 63 -12.68 7.90 -17.75
CA ILE A 63 -13.28 7.27 -16.55
C ILE A 63 -12.42 6.07 -16.14
N ILE A 64 -12.08 5.20 -17.09
CA ILE A 64 -11.25 4.02 -16.84
C ILE A 64 -9.88 4.44 -16.28
N TYR A 65 -9.22 5.42 -16.90
CA TYR A 65 -7.92 5.90 -16.44
C TYR A 65 -7.99 6.48 -15.02
N ASN A 66 -8.98 7.31 -14.72
CA ASN A 66 -9.14 7.91 -13.38
C ASN A 66 -9.42 6.85 -12.31
N ASN A 67 -10.30 5.88 -12.61
CA ASN A 67 -10.58 4.77 -11.70
C ASN A 67 -9.34 3.92 -11.45
N GLN A 68 -8.51 3.70 -12.47
CA GLN A 68 -7.24 3.00 -12.32
C GLN A 68 -6.28 3.77 -11.40
N VAL A 69 -6.14 5.08 -11.59
CA VAL A 69 -5.30 5.94 -10.73
C VAL A 69 -5.79 5.94 -9.29
N GLU A 70 -7.11 6.06 -9.08
CA GLU A 70 -7.71 6.05 -7.75
C GLU A 70 -7.50 4.70 -7.04
N ALA A 71 -7.85 3.59 -7.69
CA ALA A 71 -7.62 2.24 -7.15
C ALA A 71 -6.14 2.05 -6.79
N CYS A 72 -5.25 2.59 -7.62
CA CYS A 72 -3.82 2.60 -7.36
C CYS A 72 -3.46 3.30 -6.05
N THR A 73 -3.99 4.50 -5.83
CA THR A 73 -3.74 5.26 -4.59
C THR A 73 -4.30 4.55 -3.35
N GLN A 74 -5.41 3.82 -3.49
CA GLN A 74 -6.02 3.07 -2.39
C GLN A 74 -5.21 1.82 -2.00
N CYS A 75 -4.55 1.17 -2.97
CA CYS A 75 -3.76 -0.04 -2.72
C CYS A 75 -2.28 0.22 -2.35
N GLY A 76 -1.80 1.46 -2.47
CA GLY A 76 -0.46 1.87 -2.02
C GLY A 76 0.27 2.79 -3.01
N ASN A 77 1.60 2.73 -2.98
CA ASN A 77 2.43 3.62 -3.80
C ASN A 77 2.45 3.15 -5.26
N CYS A 78 1.44 3.57 -6.01
CA CYS A 78 1.37 3.26 -7.41
C CYS A 78 2.36 4.08 -8.21
N ILE A 79 3.38 3.36 -8.64
CA ILE A 79 4.44 3.84 -9.51
C ILE A 79 3.77 4.17 -10.86
N LYS A 80 3.39 5.43 -11.08
CA LYS A 80 3.41 5.98 -12.45
C LYS A 80 4.78 5.65 -12.97
N GLN A 81 4.84 4.72 -13.93
CA GLN A 81 6.04 4.15 -14.54
C GLN A 81 7.28 4.98 -14.21
N VAL A 82 7.90 4.71 -13.05
CA VAL A 82 9.21 5.26 -12.76
C VAL A 82 10.03 4.58 -13.81
N GLU A 83 10.46 5.34 -14.81
CA GLU A 83 11.42 4.90 -15.79
C GLU A 83 12.47 4.12 -15.01
N ARG A 84 12.48 2.80 -15.18
CA ARG A 84 13.44 1.93 -14.50
C ARG A 84 14.78 2.27 -15.12
N LYS A 85 15.39 3.36 -14.67
CA LYS A 85 16.83 3.49 -14.72
C LYS A 85 17.32 2.28 -13.95
N LEU A 86 17.85 1.30 -14.69
CA LEU A 86 18.52 0.14 -14.14
C LEU A 86 19.65 0.69 -13.26
N ASN A 87 19.38 0.82 -11.96
CA ASN A 87 20.42 1.11 -11.00
C ASN A 87 21.32 -0.12 -10.98
N ASN A 88 22.59 0.06 -11.33
CA ASN A 88 23.62 -0.98 -11.34
C ASN A 88 23.97 -1.52 -9.94
N ASN A 89 23.29 -1.06 -8.89
CA ASN A 89 23.48 -1.47 -7.51
C ASN A 89 22.28 -2.34 -7.09
N PRO A 90 22.33 -3.66 -7.29
CA PRO A 90 21.28 -4.55 -6.80
C PRO A 90 21.22 -4.48 -5.26
N PRO A 91 20.03 -4.60 -4.66
CA PRO A 91 19.89 -4.62 -3.22
C PRO A 91 20.62 -5.84 -2.63
N PHE A 92 21.19 -5.67 -1.43
CA PHE A 92 21.79 -6.77 -0.69
C PHE A 92 20.75 -7.86 -0.36
N LEU A 93 21.09 -9.12 -0.60
CA LEU A 93 20.23 -10.28 -0.38
C LEU A 93 20.73 -11.10 0.81
N TYR A 94 19.82 -11.40 1.74
CA TYR A 94 20.10 -12.29 2.86
C TYR A 94 19.95 -13.76 2.45
N SER A 95 20.85 -14.63 2.91
CA SER A 95 20.83 -16.05 2.55
C SER A 95 19.78 -16.84 3.34
N SER A 96 19.41 -16.36 4.53
CA SER A 96 18.50 -17.03 5.46
C SER A 96 17.77 -16.00 6.34
N PRO A 97 16.57 -16.29 6.88
CA PRO A 97 15.89 -15.43 7.85
C PRO A 97 16.69 -15.14 9.13
N PHE A 98 17.77 -15.88 9.38
CA PHE A 98 18.66 -15.74 10.52
C PHE A 98 20.04 -15.17 10.16
N ASP A 99 20.24 -14.84 8.88
CA ASP A 99 21.48 -14.23 8.38
C ASP A 99 21.59 -12.80 8.92
N LYS A 100 22.75 -12.48 9.52
CA LYS A 100 23.06 -11.15 10.07
C LYS A 100 24.17 -10.46 9.28
N THR A 101 24.61 -11.03 8.17
CA THR A 101 25.64 -10.42 7.33
C THR A 101 25.08 -9.17 6.65
N GLN A 102 25.87 -8.10 6.64
CA GLN A 102 25.52 -6.84 6.01
C GLN A 102 26.81 -6.20 5.46
N PRO A 103 26.76 -5.55 4.29
CA PRO A 103 27.93 -4.85 3.75
C PRO A 103 28.25 -3.60 4.57
N PHE A 104 29.47 -3.10 4.44
CA PHE A 104 29.86 -1.85 5.11
C PHE A 104 28.96 -0.68 4.64
N GLY A 105 28.46 0.11 5.58
CA GLY A 105 27.58 1.25 5.30
C GLY A 105 26.12 0.88 4.97
N TYR A 106 25.69 -0.34 5.27
CA TYR A 106 24.33 -0.78 5.01
C TYR A 106 23.30 0.07 5.77
N GLN A 107 22.31 0.59 5.05
CA GLN A 107 21.27 1.44 5.61
C GLN A 107 20.12 0.61 6.17
N GLU A 108 19.76 0.89 7.42
CA GLU A 108 18.57 0.33 8.07
C GLU A 108 17.47 1.37 8.18
N SER A 109 16.22 0.90 8.04
CA SER A 109 15.01 1.69 8.30
C SER A 109 14.13 0.98 9.32
N ASP A 110 13.30 1.74 10.01
CA ASP A 110 12.27 1.24 10.92
C ASP A 110 11.35 0.21 10.23
N LEU A 111 10.84 0.52 9.04
CA LEU A 111 9.99 -0.35 8.23
C LEU A 111 10.69 -1.67 7.89
N LYS A 112 11.98 -1.61 7.55
CA LYS A 112 12.78 -2.79 7.21
C LYS A 112 13.04 -3.66 8.43
N ASN A 113 13.38 -3.06 9.57
CA ASN A 113 13.56 -3.78 10.83
C ASN A 113 12.26 -4.49 11.27
N VAL A 114 11.12 -3.83 11.14
CA VAL A 114 9.80 -4.42 11.41
C VAL A 114 9.49 -5.58 10.45
N TYR A 115 9.79 -5.44 9.17
CA TYR A 115 9.61 -6.52 8.19
C TYR A 115 10.50 -7.73 8.48
N LEU A 116 11.80 -7.52 8.68
CA LEU A 116 12.78 -8.59 8.91
C LEU A 116 12.48 -9.38 10.20
N SER A 117 12.12 -8.68 11.28
CA SER A 117 11.74 -9.32 12.55
C SER A 117 10.46 -10.15 12.41
N ARG A 118 9.44 -9.65 11.69
CA ARG A 118 8.23 -10.41 11.38
C ARG A 118 8.55 -11.68 10.58
N GLN A 119 9.41 -11.56 9.58
CA GLN A 119 9.81 -12.70 8.74
C GLN A 119 10.57 -13.76 9.54
N GLN A 120 11.46 -13.33 10.43
CA GLN A 120 12.19 -14.20 11.35
C GLN A 120 11.27 -14.90 12.36
N LEU A 121 10.23 -14.21 12.85
CA LEU A 121 9.22 -14.82 13.72
C LEU A 121 8.39 -15.87 12.96
N GLN A 122 7.99 -15.54 11.73
CA GLN A 122 7.21 -16.41 10.87
C GLN A 122 7.98 -17.70 10.52
N SER A 123 9.29 -17.61 10.26
CA SER A 123 10.12 -18.79 9.97
C SER A 123 10.28 -19.73 11.16
N ARG A 124 10.04 -19.24 12.40
CA ARG A 124 10.03 -20.06 13.63
C ARG A 124 8.67 -20.73 13.90
N LYS A 125 7.64 -20.47 13.09
CA LYS A 125 6.34 -21.12 13.28
C LYS A 125 6.48 -22.61 12.99
N VAL A 126 6.33 -23.42 14.04
CA VAL A 126 6.22 -24.87 13.95
C VAL A 126 4.78 -25.24 14.29
N ALA A 127 4.12 -25.99 13.40
CA ALA A 127 2.84 -26.59 13.72
C ALA A 127 3.07 -27.89 14.49
N PRO A 128 2.46 -28.09 15.67
CA PRO A 128 2.54 -29.37 16.36
C PRO A 128 1.84 -30.44 15.51
N PHE A 129 2.50 -31.57 15.30
CA PHE A 129 1.87 -32.75 14.71
C PHE A 129 1.67 -33.80 15.81
N VAL A 130 0.46 -34.33 15.92
CA VAL A 130 0.14 -35.41 16.85
C VAL A 130 0.18 -36.72 16.05
N ARG A 131 1.09 -37.63 16.42
CA ARG A 131 1.06 -39.01 15.93
C ARG A 131 0.17 -39.83 16.86
N TYR A 132 -0.85 -40.47 16.30
CA TYR A 132 -1.63 -41.49 17.00
C TYR A 132 -0.92 -42.83 16.83
N ASN A 133 -0.68 -43.53 17.93
CA ASN A 133 -0.21 -44.93 17.90
C ASN A 133 -1.46 -45.82 17.80
N ASN A 134 -1.50 -46.70 16.79
CA ASN A 134 -2.50 -47.76 16.69
C ASN A 134 -2.19 -48.89 17.68
#